data_AF-A0A0F9BKB3-F1
#
_entry.id   AF-A0A0F9BKB3-F1
#
_cell.length_a   1.000
_cell.length_b   1.000
_cell.length_c   1.000
_cell.angle_alpha   90.00
_cell.angle_beta   90.00
_cell.angle_gamma   90.00
#
_symmetry.space_group_name_H-M   'P 1'
#
loop_
_entity.id
_entity.type
_entity.pdbx_description
1 polymer ?
#
loop_
_entity_poly.entity_id
_entity_poly.type
_entity_poly.pdbx_seq_one_letter_code
_entity_poly.pdbx_strand_id
1 'polypeptide(L)'
;MEIEKLTYEDATHNLLCRHAVGTHGYDYHMKCVILKEMPNRRLKLLVFGERNWKRDKDKKRIRYVDAFRVSQCVVEVRDEHG
;
A
#
# COMPACT_ATOMS: atom_id res chain seq x y z
N MET A 1 5.25 -16.57 5.29
CA MET A 1 4.07 -15.71 5.29
C MET A 1 3.12 -16.20 4.21
N GLU A 2 1.92 -16.64 4.59
CA GLU A 2 0.91 -17.09 3.64
C GLU A 2 0.13 -15.88 3.14
N ILE A 3 0.33 -15.53 1.86
CA ILE A 3 -0.24 -14.31 1.24
C ILE A 3 -1.77 -14.27 1.35
N GLU A 4 -2.41 -15.43 1.29
CA GLU A 4 -3.88 -15.56 1.30
C GLU A 4 -4.49 -15.14 2.64
N LYS A 5 -3.76 -15.31 3.74
CA LYS A 5 -4.23 -14.97 5.10
C LYS A 5 -4.10 -13.48 5.43
N LEU A 6 -3.27 -12.73 4.69
CA LEU A 6 -3.07 -11.30 4.94
C LEU A 6 -4.34 -10.50 4.63
N THR A 7 -4.78 -9.64 5.55
CA THR A 7 -5.94 -8.75 5.36
C THR A 7 -5.52 -7.29 5.30
N TYR A 8 -6.49 -6.41 5.04
CA TYR A 8 -6.27 -4.96 4.97
C TYR A 8 -5.63 -4.39 6.26
N GLU A 9 -5.95 -4.99 7.41
CA GLU A 9 -5.48 -4.62 8.73
C GLU A 9 -3.99 -4.95 8.94
N ASP A 10 -3.46 -5.93 8.22
CA ASP A 10 -2.03 -6.29 8.26
C ASP A 10 -1.14 -5.31 7.49
N ALA A 11 -1.72 -4.29 6.84
CA ALA A 11 -0.98 -3.36 6.00
C ALA A 11 -0.03 -2.46 6.79
N THR A 12 1.26 -2.71 6.62
CA THR A 12 2.37 -1.98 7.26
C THR A 12 2.82 -0.75 6.46
N HIS A 13 2.45 -0.66 5.18
CA HIS A 13 2.91 0.39 4.28
C HIS A 13 1.77 0.98 3.42
N ASN A 14 2.04 2.13 2.83
CA ASN A 14 1.21 2.77 1.83
C ASN A 14 1.96 2.87 0.50
N LEU A 15 1.32 2.46 -0.59
CA LEU A 15 1.79 2.65 -1.96
C LEU A 15 1.20 3.92 -2.56
N LEU A 16 2.05 4.86 -2.95
CA LEU A 16 1.69 6.04 -3.74
C LEU A 16 1.34 5.64 -5.17
N CYS A 17 0.08 5.83 -5.53
CA CYS A 17 -0.48 5.60 -6.86
C CYS A 17 -0.93 6.91 -7.49
N ARG A 18 -0.86 6.98 -8.83
CA ARG A 18 -1.43 8.07 -9.63
C ARG A 18 -2.49 7.49 -10.56
N HIS A 19 -3.66 8.11 -10.63
CA HIS A 19 -4.64 7.84 -11.66
C HIS A 19 -4.73 9.07 -12.56
N ALA A 20 -4.36 8.89 -13.83
CA ALA A 20 -4.49 9.93 -14.84
C ALA A 20 -5.92 9.91 -15.41
N VAL A 21 -6.54 11.09 -15.50
CA VAL A 21 -7.84 11.32 -16.14
C VAL A 21 -7.66 12.46 -17.13
N GLY A 22 -7.49 12.11 -18.41
CA GLY A 22 -7.13 13.07 -19.45
C GLY A 22 -5.81 13.77 -19.14
N THR A 23 -5.80 15.10 -19.20
CA THR A 23 -4.62 15.94 -18.86
C THR A 23 -4.39 16.08 -17.35
N HIS A 24 -5.35 15.64 -16.54
CA HIS A 24 -5.27 15.74 -15.08
C HIS A 24 -4.89 14.39 -14.47
N GLY A 25 -4.50 14.41 -13.20
CA GLY A 25 -4.31 13.19 -12.44
C GLY A 25 -4.44 13.46 -10.95
N TYR A 26 -4.85 12.44 -10.22
CA TYR A 26 -4.89 12.48 -8.76
C TYR A 26 -4.01 11.38 -8.19
N ASP A 27 -3.24 11.77 -7.19
CA ASP A 27 -2.41 10.87 -6.42
C ASP A 27 -3.20 10.36 -5.21
N TYR A 28 -3.03 9.09 -4.87
CA TYR A 28 -3.72 8.43 -3.76
C TYR A 28 -2.85 7.31 -3.20
N HIS A 29 -3.11 6.97 -1.94
CA HIS A 29 -2.38 5.91 -1.24
C HIS A 29 -3.22 4.63 -1.18
N MET A 30 -2.56 3.49 -1.36
CA MET A 30 -3.16 2.18 -1.15
C MET A 30 -2.40 1.43 -0.06
N LYS A 31 -3.13 0.86 0.90
CA LYS A 31 -2.56 0.02 1.95
C LYS A 31 -1.92 -1.24 1.35
N CYS A 32 -0.73 -1.59 1.82
CA CYS A 32 0.02 -2.72 1.28
C CYS A 32 0.96 -3.36 2.30
N VAL A 33 1.38 -4.59 1.99
CA VAL A 33 2.45 -5.34 2.67
C VAL A 33 3.58 -5.60 1.67
N ILE A 34 4.83 -5.36 2.10
CA ILE A 34 6.01 -5.74 1.33
C ILE A 34 6.20 -7.25 1.46
N LEU A 35 6.20 -7.96 0.32
CA LEU A 35 6.38 -9.41 0.28
C LEU A 35 7.84 -9.79 0.08
N LYS A 36 8.55 -9.03 -0.75
CA LYS A 36 9.94 -9.32 -1.14
C LYS A 36 10.61 -8.10 -1.75
N GLU A 37 11.88 -7.88 -1.41
CA GLU A 37 12.76 -6.98 -2.14
C GLU A 37 13.27 -7.65 -3.42
N MET A 38 13.21 -6.91 -4.52
CA MET A 38 13.63 -7.34 -5.84
C MET A 38 14.92 -6.56 -6.22
N PRO A 39 15.72 -7.10 -7.15
CA PRO A 39 16.84 -6.34 -7.72
C PRO A 39 16.40 -4.97 -8.25
N ASN A 40 17.34 -4.03 -8.31
CA ASN A 40 17.11 -2.65 -8.77
C ASN A 40 16.15 -1.84 -7.89
N ARG A 41 16.16 -2.06 -6.57
CA ARG A 41 15.36 -1.31 -5.59
C ARG A 41 13.86 -1.36 -5.87
N ARG A 42 13.38 -2.47 -6.43
CA ARG A 42 11.97 -2.74 -6.65
C ARG A 42 11.43 -3.59 -5.50
N LEU A 43 10.14 -3.44 -5.21
CA LEU A 43 9.44 -4.21 -4.18
C LEU A 43 8.32 -5.00 -4.84
N LYS A 44 8.18 -6.26 -4.44
CA LYS A 44 6.96 -7.05 -4.64
C LYS A 44 6.03 -6.76 -3.46
N LEU A 45 4.84 -6.24 -3.75
CA LEU A 45 3.85 -5.86 -2.75
C LEU A 45 2.56 -6.65 -2.92
N LEU A 46 1.88 -6.93 -1.80
CA LEU A 46 0.45 -7.22 -1.78
C LEU A 46 -0.28 -5.91 -1.46
N VAL A 47 -1.11 -5.44 -2.38
CA VAL A 47 -1.90 -4.21 -2.20
C VAL A 47 -3.35 -4.59 -1.94
N PHE A 48 -3.96 -3.92 -0.97
CA PHE A 48 -5.37 -4.09 -0.61
C PHE A 48 -6.22 -2.97 -1.18
N GLY A 49 -7.49 -3.27 -1.47
CA GLY A 49 -8.44 -2.28 -1.98
C GLY A 49 -8.42 -2.11 -3.49
N GLU A 50 -9.32 -1.24 -3.95
CA GLU A 50 -9.31 -0.72 -5.31
C GLU A 50 -9.27 0.81 -5.29
N ARG A 51 -8.20 1.39 -5.85
CA ARG A 51 -7.98 2.85 -5.88
C ARG A 51 -8.12 3.45 -4.47
N ASN A 52 -8.91 4.52 -4.34
CA ASN A 52 -9.24 5.17 -3.07
C ASN A 52 -10.66 4.78 -2.57
N TRP A 53 -11.19 3.64 -3.00
CA TRP A 53 -12.54 3.20 -2.63
C TRP A 53 -12.51 2.39 -1.33
N LYS A 54 -13.15 2.92 -0.27
CA LYS A 54 -13.16 2.32 1.07
C LYS A 54 -13.95 1.02 1.19
N ARG A 55 -14.79 0.69 0.21
CA ARG A 55 -15.70 -0.47 0.24
C ARG A 55 -15.04 -1.79 -0.17
N ASP A 56 -13.87 -1.74 -0.79
CA ASP A 56 -13.28 -2.90 -1.48
C ASP A 56 -12.05 -3.48 -0.76
N LYS A 57 -12.01 -3.42 0.58
CA LYS A 57 -10.84 -3.83 1.38
C LYS A 57 -10.39 -5.28 1.12
N ASP A 58 -11.31 -6.16 0.75
CA ASP A 58 -11.03 -7.58 0.49
C ASP A 58 -10.31 -7.83 -0.84
N LYS A 59 -10.30 -6.85 -1.75
CA LYS A 59 -9.57 -6.99 -3.01
C LYS A 59 -8.07 -6.99 -2.74
N LYS A 60 -7.37 -8.01 -3.24
CA LYS A 60 -5.93 -8.18 -3.10
C LYS A 60 -5.28 -8.22 -4.49
N ARG A 61 -4.18 -7.50 -4.69
CA ARG A 61 -3.42 -7.52 -5.95
C ARG A 61 -1.92 -7.45 -5.72
N ILE A 62 -1.18 -8.30 -6.43
CA ILE A 62 0.28 -8.22 -6.45
C ILE A 62 0.74 -7.09 -7.36
N ARG A 63 1.67 -6.26 -6.88
CA ARG A 63 2.33 -5.21 -7.67
C ARG A 63 3.85 -5.27 -7.51
N TYR A 64 4.54 -4.78 -8.53
CA TYR A 64 5.99 -4.65 -8.56
C TYR A 64 6.34 -3.19 -8.84
N VAL A 65 6.84 -2.48 -7.84
CA VAL A 65 7.00 -1.02 -7.88
C VAL A 65 8.36 -0.61 -7.34
N ASP A 66 8.83 0.58 -7.68
CA ASP A 66 10.05 1.13 -7.09
C ASP A 66 9.85 1.46 -5.61
N ALA A 67 10.86 1.19 -4.79
CA ALA A 67 10.80 1.37 -3.34
C ALA A 67 10.45 2.81 -2.92
N PHE A 68 10.88 3.82 -3.69
CA PHE A 68 10.60 5.23 -3.38
C PHE A 68 9.10 5.59 -3.42
N ARG A 69 8.25 4.73 -4.00
CA ARG A 69 6.80 4.93 -4.04
C ARG A 69 6.08 4.38 -2.82
N VAL A 70 6.80 3.76 -1.89
CA VAL A 70 6.24 3.07 -0.73
C VAL A 70 6.69 3.80 0.54
N SER A 71 5.74 4.17 1.39
CA SER A 71 6.00 4.78 2.69
C SER A 71 5.48 3.90 3.82
N GLN A 72 6.14 3.94 4.98
CA GLN A 72 5.67 3.23 6.16
C GLN A 72 4.37 3.87 6.66
N CYS A 73 3.42 3.06 7.12
CA CYS A 73 2.28 3.57 7.87
C CYS A 73 2.80 4.12 9.20
N VAL A 74 2.86 5.44 9.36
CA VAL A 74 3.06 6.03 10.69
C VAL A 74 1.84 5.70 11.54
N VAL A 75 2.06 4.90 12.58
CA VAL A 75 1.11 4.78 13.68
C VAL A 75 1.35 6.02 14.52
N GLU A 76 0.39 6.93 14.57
CA GLU A 76 0.45 8.02 15.54
C GLU A 76 0.44 7.37 16.93
N VAL A 77 1.61 7.33 17.58
CA VAL A 77 1.69 7.03 18.99
C VAL A 77 0.97 8.20 19.67
N ARG A 78 -0.26 7.95 20.14
CA ARG A 78 -0.86 8.86 21.10
C ARG A 78 -0.06 8.67 22.37
N ASP A 79 0.93 9.55 22.58
CA ASP A 79 1.55 9.69 23.89
C ASP A 79 0.45 10.14 24.86
N GLU A 80 -0.10 9.17 25.58
CA GLU A 80 -0.86 9.40 26.82
C GLU A 80 0.14 9.81 27.91
N HIS A 81 0.63 11.05 27.83
CA HIS A 81 1.28 11.68 28.97
C HIS A 81 0.22 12.39 29.81
N GLY A 82 -0.16 11.71 30.90
CA GLY A 82 -0.42 12.24 32.25
C GLY A 82 -1.36 13.43 32.40
#